data_AF-A0A1G7FX36-F1
#
_entry.id   AF-A0A1G7FX36-F1
#
_cell.length_a   1.000
_cell.length_b   1.000
_cell.length_c   1.000
_cell.angle_alpha   90.00
_cell.angle_beta   90.00
_cell.angle_gamma   90.00
#
_symmetry.space_group_name_H-M   'P 1'
#
loop_
_entity.id
_entity.type
_entity.pdbx_description
1 polymer ?
#
loop_
_entity_poly.entity_id
_entity_poly.type
_entity_poly.pdbx_seq_one_letter_code
_entity_poly.pdbx_strand_id
1 'polypeptide(L)'
;MTITWQAPETGVSLVMTLRPLLSLQSDWERTLTLSTPRGSISLDLLTDTGWWQGSNLYAGAPGVWMLDEGQADCIVIEVDPAKLEWTSCTAKAAAAGAASRKFQDYRYLGYFSERDRDAGPRFMDATERAEQPLPDGM
;
A
#
# COMPACT_ATOMS: atom_id res chain seq x y z
N MET A 1 -10.67 11.66 -3.69
CA MET A 1 -9.24 12.04 -3.73
C MET A 1 -8.43 10.80 -4.10
N THR A 2 -7.26 10.95 -4.71
CA THR A 2 -6.48 9.81 -5.21
C THR A 2 -5.01 9.95 -4.87
N ILE A 3 -4.40 8.86 -4.41
CA ILE A 3 -2.97 8.73 -4.21
C ILE A 3 -2.45 7.75 -5.26
N THR A 4 -1.38 8.13 -5.96
CA THR A 4 -0.87 7.35 -7.08
C THR A 4 0.59 6.98 -6.86
N TRP A 5 0.91 5.71 -7.10
CA TRP A 5 2.26 5.22 -7.30
C TRP A 5 2.38 4.64 -8.71
N GLN A 6 3.55 4.83 -9.33
CA GLN A 6 3.83 4.33 -10.68
C GLN A 6 5.22 3.71 -10.75
N ALA A 7 5.34 2.64 -11.52
CA ALA A 7 6.61 2.09 -11.98
C ALA A 7 6.78 2.44 -13.47
N PRO A 8 7.52 3.51 -13.81
CA PRO A 8 7.60 4.02 -15.18
C PRO A 8 8.12 2.97 -16.18
N GLU A 9 9.04 2.13 -15.73
CA GLU A 9 9.71 1.13 -16.56
C GLU A 9 8.79 -0.02 -17.00
N THR A 10 7.74 -0.30 -16.23
CA THR A 10 6.81 -1.41 -16.48
C THR A 10 5.44 -0.94 -16.96
N GLY A 11 5.15 0.37 -16.91
CA GLY A 11 3.84 0.92 -17.21
C GLY A 11 2.76 0.52 -16.18
N VAL A 12 3.18 0.06 -15.00
CA VAL A 12 2.28 -0.35 -13.92
C VAL A 12 1.99 0.86 -13.04
N SER A 13 0.73 1.02 -12.64
CA SER A 13 0.33 2.01 -11.65
C SER A 13 -0.61 1.41 -10.60
N LEU A 14 -0.43 1.87 -9.37
CA LEU A 14 -1.33 1.63 -8.26
C LEU A 14 -1.97 2.96 -7.87
N VAL A 15 -3.30 2.99 -7.86
CA VAL A 15 -4.08 4.15 -7.48
C VAL A 15 -4.94 3.79 -6.29
N MET A 16 -4.71 4.46 -5.18
CA MET A 16 -5.57 4.41 -4.01
C MET A 16 -6.57 5.55 -4.07
N THR A 17 -7.85 5.23 -4.19
CA THR A 17 -8.94 6.22 -4.18
C THR A 17 -9.52 6.30 -2.78
N LEU A 18 -9.57 7.51 -2.24
CA LEU A 18 -10.11 7.82 -0.93
C LEU A 18 -11.40 8.64 -1.09
N ARG A 19 -12.48 8.16 -0.47
CA ARG A 19 -13.77 8.87 -0.39
C ARG A 19 -14.08 9.17 1.07
N PRO A 20 -14.29 10.44 1.44
CA PRO A 20 -14.57 10.81 2.82
C PRO A 20 -15.92 10.23 3.23
N LEU A 21 -15.98 9.65 4.42
CA LEU A 21 -17.24 9.34 5.08
C LEU A 21 -17.74 10.58 5.83
N LEU A 22 -19.06 10.71 5.94
CA LEU A 22 -19.71 11.75 6.76
C LEU A 22 -19.51 11.42 8.24
N SER A 23 -18.32 11.73 8.75
CA SER A 23 -17.84 11.40 10.09
C SER A 23 -17.11 12.60 10.70
N LEU A 24 -17.09 12.69 12.04
CA LEU A 24 -16.26 13.65 12.77
C LEU A 24 -14.79 13.18 12.86
N GLN A 25 -14.53 11.92 12.53
CA GLN A 25 -13.20 11.33 12.42
C GLN A 25 -12.83 11.31 10.92
N SER A 26 -11.54 11.40 10.61
CA SER A 26 -11.05 11.41 9.22
C SER A 26 -11.19 10.02 8.57
N ASP A 27 -12.43 9.60 8.37
CA ASP A 27 -12.80 8.25 7.94
C ASP A 27 -12.92 8.20 6.42
N TRP A 28 -12.41 7.10 5.84
CA TRP A 28 -12.33 6.94 4.38
C TRP A 28 -12.86 5.58 3.95
N GLU A 29 -13.69 5.58 2.89
CA GLU A 29 -13.78 4.42 2.02
C GLU A 29 -12.59 4.44 1.06
N ARG A 30 -11.97 3.27 0.88
CA ARG A 30 -10.69 3.14 0.20
C ARG A 30 -10.79 2.04 -0.85
N THR A 31 -10.41 2.37 -2.08
CA THR A 31 -10.35 1.39 -3.18
C THR A 31 -8.96 1.41 -3.78
N LEU A 32 -8.32 0.25 -3.86
CA LEU A 32 -7.04 0.06 -4.54
C LEU A 32 -7.28 -0.39 -5.97
N THR A 33 -6.74 0.33 -6.94
CA THR A 33 -6.82 -0.02 -8.36
C THR A 33 -5.42 -0.29 -8.89
N LEU A 34 -5.22 -1.50 -9.39
CA LEU A 34 -4.05 -1.87 -10.19
C LEU A 34 -4.36 -1.62 -11.66
N SER A 35 -3.50 -0.86 -12.33
CA SER A 35 -3.54 -0.68 -13.78
C SER A 35 -2.25 -1.19 -14.40
N THR A 36 -2.40 -2.03 -15.42
CA THR A 36 -1.34 -2.64 -16.21
C THR A 36 -1.57 -2.34 -17.70
N PRO A 37 -0.57 -2.55 -18.57
CA PRO A 37 -0.77 -2.43 -20.02
C PRO A 37 -1.87 -3.35 -20.58
N ARG A 38 -2.24 -4.42 -19.86
CA ARG A 38 -3.25 -5.41 -20.30
C ARG A 38 -4.65 -5.16 -19.72
N GLY A 39 -4.80 -4.20 -18.82
CA GLY A 39 -6.07 -3.89 -18.16
C GLY A 39 -5.91 -3.48 -16.72
N SER A 40 -7.03 -3.23 -16.06
CA SER A 40 -7.09 -2.82 -14.66
C SER A 40 -8.03 -3.72 -13.83
N ILE A 41 -7.72 -3.82 -12.54
CA ILE A 41 -8.54 -4.48 -11.53
C ILE A 41 -8.59 -3.60 -10.28
N SER A 42 -9.71 -3.64 -9.57
CA SER A 42 -9.90 -2.89 -8.33
C SER A 42 -10.33 -3.81 -7.19
N LEU A 43 -9.91 -3.46 -5.99
CA LEU A 43 -10.26 -4.12 -4.74
C LEU A 43 -10.66 -3.07 -3.71
N ASP A 44 -11.81 -3.23 -3.09
CA ASP A 44 -12.20 -2.40 -1.96
C ASP A 44 -11.40 -2.83 -0.72
N LEU A 45 -10.78 -1.84 -0.08
CA LEU A 45 -10.04 -2.03 1.15
C LEU A 45 -10.99 -1.90 2.34
N LEU A 46 -10.53 -2.35 3.52
CA LEU A 46 -11.27 -2.10 4.74
C LEU A 46 -11.41 -0.59 4.98
N THR A 47 -12.60 -0.18 5.39
CA THR A 47 -12.88 1.21 5.74
C THR A 47 -11.93 1.71 6.84
N ASP A 48 -11.29 2.86 6.62
CA ASP A 48 -10.58 3.55 7.69
C ASP A 48 -11.60 4.26 8.58
N THR A 49 -11.65 3.87 9.86
CA THR A 49 -12.55 4.39 10.88
C THR A 49 -11.85 5.31 11.88
N GLY A 50 -10.80 6.01 11.47
CA GLY A 50 -10.13 6.96 12.37
C GLY A 50 -8.75 6.51 12.81
N TRP A 51 -8.41 5.24 12.61
CA TRP A 51 -7.23 4.58 13.17
C TRP A 51 -6.18 4.21 12.11
N TRP A 52 -6.57 4.12 10.83
CA TRP A 52 -5.63 3.82 9.76
C TRP A 52 -4.71 5.00 9.52
N GLN A 53 -3.40 4.74 9.55
CA GLN A 53 -2.41 5.79 9.32
C GLN A 53 -1.94 5.82 7.87
N GLY A 54 -2.22 4.77 7.10
CA GLY A 54 -1.75 4.55 5.74
C GLY A 54 -1.28 3.12 5.52
N SER A 55 -0.62 2.89 4.39
CA SER A 55 -0.23 1.55 3.94
C SER A 55 1.18 1.54 3.36
N ASN A 56 1.97 0.52 3.70
CA ASN A 56 3.32 0.36 3.15
C ASN A 56 3.27 -0.44 1.85
N LEU A 57 4.02 -0.01 0.84
CA LEU A 57 4.14 -0.70 -0.44
C LEU A 57 5.52 -1.37 -0.56
N TYR A 58 5.51 -2.60 -1.05
CA TYR A 58 6.71 -3.41 -1.25
C TYR A 58 6.74 -4.04 -2.63
N ALA A 59 7.95 -4.26 -3.17
CA ALA A 59 8.22 -5.07 -4.35
C ALA A 59 8.83 -6.42 -3.94
N GLY A 60 8.27 -7.53 -4.41
CA GLY A 60 8.80 -8.87 -4.24
C GLY A 60 9.50 -9.36 -5.51
N ALA A 61 9.18 -10.59 -5.92
CA ALA A 61 9.58 -11.14 -7.22
C ALA A 61 9.07 -10.25 -8.38
N PRO A 62 9.66 -10.34 -9.59
CA PRO A 62 9.23 -9.55 -10.73
C PRO A 62 7.73 -9.69 -11.01
N GLY A 63 7.02 -8.57 -11.02
CA GLY A 63 5.57 -8.54 -11.22
C GLY A 63 4.73 -8.82 -9.98
N VAL A 64 5.35 -8.96 -8.80
CA VAL A 64 4.69 -9.13 -7.51
C VAL A 64 4.99 -7.92 -6.62
N TRP A 65 3.93 -7.28 -6.14
CA TRP A 65 3.99 -6.28 -5.08
C TRP A 65 3.13 -6.71 -3.91
N MET A 66 3.33 -6.04 -2.79
CA MET A 66 2.51 -6.24 -1.61
C MET A 66 2.19 -4.89 -0.98
N LEU A 67 0.92 -4.71 -0.63
CA LEU A 67 0.47 -3.62 0.23
C LEU A 67 0.27 -4.18 1.63
N ASP A 68 1.04 -3.71 2.60
CA ASP A 68 0.83 -4.01 4.02
C ASP A 68 -0.11 -2.95 4.58
N GLU A 69 -1.27 -3.40 5.04
CA GLU A 69 -2.27 -2.56 5.69
C GLU A 69 -2.14 -2.63 7.22
N GLY A 70 -1.16 -3.35 7.77
CA GLY A 70 -1.02 -3.56 9.21
C GLY A 70 -2.07 -4.54 9.72
N GLN A 71 -3.04 -4.06 10.50
CA GLN A 71 -4.06 -4.92 11.13
C GLN A 71 -5.06 -5.54 10.12
N ALA A 72 -5.19 -4.99 8.91
CA ALA A 72 -6.07 -5.55 7.89
C ALA A 72 -5.40 -6.63 7.05
N ASP A 73 -4.29 -7.22 7.51
CA ASP A 73 -3.49 -8.14 6.71
C ASP A 73 -2.84 -7.44 5.48
N CYS A 74 -2.35 -8.23 4.54
CA CYS A 74 -1.58 -7.81 3.40
C CYS A 74 -2.39 -8.06 2.12
N ILE A 75 -2.14 -7.26 1.08
CA ILE A 75 -2.69 -7.48 -0.25
C ILE A 75 -1.55 -7.81 -1.18
N VAL A 76 -1.59 -8.99 -1.80
CA VAL A 76 -0.69 -9.38 -2.88
C VAL A 76 -1.23 -8.81 -4.18
N ILE A 77 -0.32 -8.22 -4.94
CA ILE A 77 -0.59 -7.56 -6.21
C ILE A 77 0.25 -8.27 -7.28
N GLU A 78 -0.39 -8.96 -8.20
CA GLU A 78 0.27 -9.60 -9.34
C GLU A 78 -0.14 -8.84 -10.62
N VAL A 79 0.79 -8.58 -11.53
CA VAL A 79 0.47 -7.86 -12.79
C VAL A 79 0.24 -8.74 -14.01
N ASP A 80 0.71 -9.98 -13.97
CA ASP A 80 0.56 -10.92 -15.07
C ASP A 80 0.31 -12.34 -14.55
N PRO A 81 -0.96 -12.77 -14.38
CA PRO A 81 -2.18 -12.00 -14.63
C PRO A 81 -2.43 -10.91 -13.57
N ALA A 82 -3.17 -9.86 -13.96
CA ALA A 82 -3.57 -8.80 -13.02
C ALA A 82 -4.47 -9.37 -11.91
N LYS A 83 -4.00 -9.31 -10.66
CA LYS A 83 -4.67 -9.90 -9.50
C LYS A 83 -4.42 -9.08 -8.24
N LEU A 84 -5.45 -8.97 -7.42
CA LEU A 84 -5.40 -8.39 -6.07
C LEU A 84 -6.02 -9.42 -5.10
N GLU A 85 -5.29 -9.82 -4.07
CA GLU A 85 -5.76 -10.83 -3.11
C GLU A 85 -5.31 -10.51 -1.69
N TRP A 86 -6.23 -10.63 -0.73
CA TRP A 86 -5.93 -10.55 0.70
C TRP A 86 -5.18 -11.80 1.18
N THR A 87 -4.12 -11.61 1.95
CA THR A 87 -3.35 -12.69 2.55
C THR A 87 -2.81 -12.28 3.91
N SER A 88 -2.65 -13.23 4.82
CA SER A 88 -2.06 -12.96 6.14
C SER A 88 -0.64 -12.40 6.01
N CYS A 89 -0.35 -11.30 6.70
CA CYS A 89 1.01 -10.75 6.77
C CYS A 89 1.91 -11.65 7.63
N THR A 90 2.49 -12.70 7.07
CA THR A 90 3.51 -13.49 7.77
C THR A 90 4.87 -12.81 7.63
N ALA A 91 5.17 -11.92 8.58
CA ALA A 91 6.45 -11.24 8.65
C ALA A 91 7.60 -12.26 8.86
N LYS A 92 8.67 -12.11 8.08
CA LYS A 92 9.98 -12.71 8.35
C LYS A 92 10.99 -11.58 8.30
N ALA A 93 11.56 -11.23 9.45
CA ALA A 93 12.44 -10.07 9.57
C ALA A 93 13.62 -10.17 8.59
N ALA A 94 13.89 -9.09 7.86
CA ALA A 94 15.08 -8.97 7.02
C ALA A 94 16.21 -8.23 7.74
N ALA A 95 17.45 -8.48 7.30
CA ALA A 95 18.62 -7.70 7.71
C ALA A 95 18.64 -6.32 7.01
N ALA A 96 19.13 -5.29 7.71
CA ALA A 96 19.02 -3.88 7.32
C ALA A 96 19.69 -3.54 5.97
N GLY A 97 18.93 -2.90 5.07
CA GLY A 97 19.32 -2.39 3.75
C GLY A 97 18.09 -1.93 2.96
N ALA A 98 18.17 -1.72 1.64
CA ALA A 98 17.01 -1.45 0.77
C ALA A 98 15.95 -2.59 0.77
N ALA A 99 16.15 -3.64 1.57
CA ALA A 99 15.17 -4.66 1.90
C ALA A 99 14.18 -4.15 2.96
N SER A 100 12.93 -4.62 2.93
CA SER A 100 11.95 -4.39 4.00
C SER A 100 12.47 -4.94 5.32
N ARG A 101 12.29 -4.20 6.40
CA ARG A 101 12.58 -4.64 7.78
C ARG A 101 11.64 -5.77 8.21
N LYS A 102 10.39 -5.75 7.73
CA LYS A 102 9.33 -6.72 8.08
C LYS A 102 9.32 -7.97 7.19
N PHE A 103 9.75 -7.86 5.93
CA PHE A 103 9.60 -8.92 4.92
C PHE A 103 10.91 -9.22 4.17
N GLN A 104 11.51 -10.36 4.49
CA GLN A 104 12.83 -10.79 4.00
C GLN A 104 13.01 -10.78 2.48
N ASP A 105 11.97 -11.17 1.74
CA ASP A 105 12.02 -11.32 0.28
C ASP A 105 11.46 -10.10 -0.47
N TYR A 106 11.24 -8.99 0.25
CA TYR A 106 10.62 -7.80 -0.29
C TYR A 106 11.52 -6.58 -0.12
N ARG A 107 11.45 -5.69 -1.11
CA ARG A 107 12.03 -4.34 -1.08
C ARG A 107 10.95 -3.34 -0.74
N TYR A 108 11.21 -2.48 0.23
CA TYR A 108 10.32 -1.37 0.55
C TYR A 108 10.35 -0.30 -0.56
N LEU A 109 9.17 0.14 -1.00
CA LEU A 109 9.01 1.15 -2.04
C LEU A 109 8.56 2.51 -1.51
N GLY A 110 7.77 2.51 -0.44
CA GLY A 110 7.23 3.75 0.13
C GLY A 110 5.90 3.53 0.84
N TYR A 111 5.19 4.62 1.06
CA TYR A 111 4.06 4.71 1.96
C TYR A 111 2.92 5.53 1.35
N PHE A 112 1.72 4.95 1.32
CA PHE A 112 0.48 5.67 1.06
C PHE A 112 0.07 6.41 2.33
N SER A 113 0.26 7.73 2.38
CA SER A 113 -0.19 8.54 3.50
C SER A 113 -1.56 9.12 3.20
N GLU A 114 -2.51 8.78 4.06
CA GLU A 114 -3.90 9.23 3.93
C GLU A 114 -4.19 10.48 4.80
N ARG A 115 -3.23 10.88 5.65
CA ARG A 115 -3.42 11.89 6.70
C ARG A 115 -2.23 12.83 6.91
N ASP A 116 -1.35 13.01 5.93
CA ASP A 116 -0.31 14.02 6.03
C ASP A 116 -0.96 15.39 6.30
N ARG A 117 -0.76 15.94 7.51
CA ARG A 117 -1.45 17.15 7.98
C ARG A 117 -1.05 18.40 7.20
N ASP A 118 0.16 18.37 6.63
CA ASP A 118 0.76 19.54 6.00
C ASP A 118 0.61 19.48 4.47
N ALA A 119 0.77 18.29 3.89
CA ALA A 119 0.75 18.11 2.43
C ALA A 119 -0.51 17.41 1.90
N GLY A 120 -1.34 16.86 2.79
CA GLY A 120 -2.48 16.07 2.42
C GLY A 120 -2.12 14.70 1.80
N PRO A 121 -3.13 13.94 1.37
CA PRO A 121 -2.96 12.52 1.08
C PRO A 121 -2.12 12.26 -0.17
N ARG A 122 -1.03 11.52 -0.02
CA ARG A 122 -0.01 11.33 -1.05
C ARG A 122 0.84 10.08 -0.83
N PHE A 123 1.58 9.68 -1.86
CA PHE A 123 2.57 8.62 -1.77
C PHE A 123 3.92 9.24 -1.44
N MET A 124 4.59 8.76 -0.39
CA MET A 124 5.96 9.12 -0.04
C MET A 124 6.87 7.94 -0.37
N ASP A 125 7.88 8.14 -1.21
CA ASP A 125 8.79 7.05 -1.57
C ASP A 125 9.75 6.68 -0.42
N ALA A 126 10.46 5.57 -0.57
CA ALA A 126 11.40 5.06 0.43
C ALA A 126 12.59 6.00 0.73
N THR A 127 12.85 7.01 -0.12
CA THR A 127 13.89 8.04 0.09
C THR A 127 13.36 9.22 0.89
N GLU A 128 12.08 9.55 0.73
CA GLU A 128 11.39 10.58 1.52
C GLU A 128 11.05 10.08 2.92
N ARG A 129 10.59 8.83 3.04
CA ARG A 129 10.16 8.25 4.31
C ARG A 129 10.60 6.80 4.44
N ALA A 130 11.29 6.49 5.54
CA ALA A 130 11.61 5.10 5.88
C ALA A 130 10.33 4.30 6.21
N GLU A 131 10.43 2.98 6.04
CA GLU A 131 9.37 2.01 6.36
C GLU A 131 8.73 2.31 7.72
N GLN A 132 7.42 2.53 7.70
CA GLN A 132 6.67 2.89 8.89
C GLN A 132 6.24 1.63 9.63
N PRO A 133 6.40 1.56 10.97
CA PRO A 133 5.67 0.58 11.74
C PRO A 133 4.17 0.91 11.59
N LEU A 134 3.43 0.02 10.96
CA LEU A 134 1.97 0.09 10.99
C LEU A 134 1.49 -0.46 12.34
N PRO A 135 0.27 -0.10 12.77
CA PRO A 135 -0.34 -0.78 13.89
C PRO A 135 -0.40 -2.27 13.53
N ASP A 136 0.45 -3.08 14.15
CA ASP A 136 0.27 -4.53 14.22
C ASP A 136 -0.57 -4.78 15.49
N GLY A 137 -1.47 -5.77 15.48
CA GLY A 137 -2.37 -6.04 16.60
C GLY A 137 -1.65 -6.16 17.96
N MET A 138 -2.32 -5.70 19.03
CA MET A 138 -1.96 -5.97 20.42
C MET A 138 -1.94 -7.48 20.72
#